data_AF-A0A376K1Z0-F1
#
_entry.id   AF-A0A376K1Z0-F1
#
_cell.length_a   1.000
_cell.length_b   1.000
_cell.length_c   1.000
_cell.angle_alpha   90.00
_cell.angle_beta   90.00
_cell.angle_gamma   90.00
#
_symmetry.space_group_name_H-M   'P 1'
#
loop_
_entity.id
_entity.type
_entity.pdbx_description
1 polymer ?
#
loop_
_entity_poly.entity_id
_entity_poly.type
_entity_poly.pdbx_seq_one_letter_code
_entity_poly.pdbx_strand_id
1 'polypeptide(L)'
;MKFIIKLFPEITIKSQSVRLRFIKILTGNIRNVLKHYDETLAVVRHWDNIEVRAKDENQRLAIRDALTRIPGIHHILEVEDVPFTDMHDIFEKALVQYRDQLEGKNLLRTREAPWQT
;
A
#
# COMPACT_ATOMS: atom_id res chain seq x y z
N MET A 1 3.38 12.12 -1.98
CA MET A 1 2.67 10.82 -1.91
C MET A 1 3.51 9.66 -1.35
N LYS A 2 2.83 8.66 -0.78
CA LYS A 2 3.41 7.40 -0.33
C LYS A 2 2.58 6.23 -0.85
N PHE A 3 3.26 5.21 -1.37
CA PHE A 3 2.65 3.95 -1.78
C PHE A 3 3.20 2.80 -0.97
N ILE A 4 2.32 1.93 -0.48
CA ILE A 4 2.65 0.65 0.13
C ILE A 4 2.30 -0.45 -0.86
N ILE A 5 3.31 -1.17 -1.30
CA ILE A 5 3.21 -2.25 -2.26
C ILE A 5 3.21 -3.57 -1.50
N LYS A 6 2.09 -4.29 -1.56
CA LYS A 6 1.96 -5.64 -1.02
C LYS A 6 2.37 -6.65 -2.09
N LEU A 7 3.23 -7.57 -1.66
CA LEU A 7 3.82 -8.62 -2.48
C LEU A 7 2.83 -9.79 -2.65
N PHE A 8 2.98 -10.53 -3.74
CA PHE A 8 2.24 -11.79 -3.93
C PHE A 8 2.51 -12.79 -2.80
N PRO A 9 1.48 -13.50 -2.29
CA PRO A 9 1.66 -14.57 -1.31
C PRO A 9 2.69 -15.63 -1.72
N GLU A 10 2.82 -15.87 -3.03
CA GLU A 10 3.79 -16.77 -3.63
C GLU A 10 5.25 -16.34 -3.41
N ILE A 11 5.49 -15.05 -3.11
CA ILE A 11 6.81 -14.52 -2.73
C ILE A 11 6.98 -14.61 -1.21
N THR A 12 5.94 -14.35 -0.42
CA THR A 12 6.02 -14.27 1.03
C THR A 12 6.15 -15.63 1.71
N ILE A 13 5.51 -16.67 1.14
CA ILE A 13 5.50 -18.06 1.65
C ILE A 13 6.82 -18.81 1.37
N LYS A 14 7.73 -18.25 0.56
CA LYS A 14 9.03 -18.87 0.24
C LYS A 14 10.01 -18.79 1.41
N SER A 15 11.06 -19.61 1.34
CA SER A 15 12.19 -19.54 2.29
C SER A 15 12.83 -18.14 2.30
N GLN A 16 13.46 -17.79 3.43
CA GLN A 16 14.11 -16.49 3.65
C GLN A 16 15.03 -16.08 2.48
N SER A 17 15.93 -16.97 2.04
CA SER A 17 16.90 -16.68 0.97
C SER A 17 16.22 -16.38 -0.37
N VAL A 18 15.21 -17.16 -0.72
CA VAL A 18 14.44 -16.99 -1.96
C VAL A 18 13.63 -15.70 -1.90
N ARG A 19 12.91 -15.47 -0.80
CA ARG A 19 12.11 -14.25 -0.58
C ARG A 19 12.97 -12.99 -0.71
N LEU A 20 14.14 -12.95 -0.06
CA LEU A 20 15.05 -11.80 -0.14
C LEU A 20 15.54 -11.54 -1.58
N ARG A 21 15.82 -12.60 -2.35
CA ARG A 21 16.20 -12.48 -3.76
C ARG A 21 15.06 -11.90 -4.60
N PHE A 22 13.84 -12.40 -4.44
CA PHE A 22 12.66 -11.89 -5.13
C PHE A 22 12.39 -10.41 -4.80
N ILE A 23 12.42 -10.05 -3.52
CA ILE A 23 12.24 -8.65 -3.08
C ILE A 23 13.31 -7.75 -3.68
N LYS A 24 14.58 -8.19 -3.71
CA LYS A 24 15.67 -7.43 -4.32
C LYS A 24 15.43 -7.18 -5.82
N ILE A 25 15.02 -8.21 -6.57
CA ILE A 25 14.72 -8.09 -8.00
C ILE A 25 13.54 -7.15 -8.22
N LEU A 26 12.45 -7.34 -7.49
CA LEU A 26 11.26 -6.49 -7.62
C LEU A 26 11.56 -5.04 -7.27
N THR A 27 12.34 -4.79 -6.21
CA THR A 27 12.78 -3.44 -5.83
C THR A 27 13.59 -2.78 -6.96
N GLY A 28 14.46 -3.55 -7.61
CA GLY A 28 15.21 -3.08 -8.79
C GLY A 28 14.29 -2.76 -9.97
N ASN A 29 13.33 -3.63 -10.26
CA ASN A 29 12.34 -3.41 -11.33
C ASN A 29 11.52 -2.14 -11.08
N ILE A 30 11.01 -1.97 -9.86
CA ILE A 30 10.27 -0.76 -9.44
C ILE A 30 11.13 0.48 -9.66
N ARG A 31 12.37 0.49 -9.18
CA ARG A 31 13.27 1.63 -9.36
C ARG A 31 13.52 1.95 -10.83
N ASN A 32 13.74 0.94 -11.67
CA ASN A 32 13.99 1.14 -13.10
C ASN A 32 12.78 1.73 -13.83
N VAL A 33 11.58 1.23 -13.53
CA VAL A 33 10.34 1.76 -14.14
C VAL A 33 10.05 3.18 -13.67
N LEU A 34 10.22 3.45 -12.38
CA LEU A 34 9.86 4.74 -11.78
C LEU A 34 10.90 5.85 -12.02
N LYS A 35 12.15 5.51 -12.36
CA LYS A 35 13.20 6.49 -12.67
C LYS A 35 12.80 7.49 -13.77
N HIS A 36 11.95 7.08 -14.70
CA HIS A 36 11.47 7.93 -15.79
C HIS A 36 10.45 9.01 -15.35
N TYR A 37 9.85 8.85 -14.17
CA TYR A 37 8.80 9.75 -13.67
C TYR A 37 9.34 10.68 -12.58
N ASP A 38 10.13 10.15 -11.64
CA ASP A 38 10.72 10.93 -10.55
C ASP A 38 12.11 10.36 -10.20
N GLU A 39 13.16 11.12 -10.48
CA GLU A 39 14.54 10.73 -10.18
C GLU A 39 14.88 10.82 -8.68
N THR A 40 14.07 11.56 -7.91
CA THR A 40 14.24 11.72 -6.45
C THR A 40 13.45 10.72 -5.63
N LEU A 41 12.81 9.75 -6.30
CA LEU A 41 11.95 8.74 -5.69
C LEU A 41 12.73 7.81 -4.76
N ALA A 42 12.21 7.62 -3.55
CA ALA A 42 12.79 6.71 -2.57
C ALA A 42 12.01 5.39 -2.53
N VAL A 43 12.70 4.27 -2.73
CA VAL A 43 12.15 2.91 -2.58
C VAL A 43 12.76 2.27 -1.34
N VAL A 44 11.94 1.99 -0.34
CA VAL A 44 12.32 1.35 0.92
C VAL A 44 11.74 -0.06 0.94
N ARG A 45 12.58 -1.05 1.22
CA ARG A 45 12.12 -2.44 1.38
C ARG A 45 11.87 -2.73 2.86
N HIS A 46 10.69 -3.23 3.17
CA HIS A 46 10.34 -3.79 4.47
C HIS A 46 10.30 -5.32 4.37
N TRP A 47 10.04 -5.99 5.49
CA TRP A 47 10.05 -7.45 5.56
C TRP A 47 8.86 -8.10 4.82
N ASP A 48 7.71 -7.41 4.78
CA ASP A 48 6.45 -7.88 4.16
C ASP A 48 5.98 -7.00 3.00
N ASN A 49 6.53 -5.80 2.84
CA ASN A 49 6.06 -4.82 1.88
C ASN A 49 7.21 -3.97 1.30
N ILE A 50 6.93 -3.26 0.21
CA ILE A 50 7.83 -2.27 -0.37
C ILE A 50 7.13 -0.91 -0.30
N GLU A 51 7.83 0.09 0.20
CA GLU A 51 7.34 1.45 0.30
C GLU A 51 8.00 2.31 -0.78
N VAL A 52 7.18 3.08 -1.48
CA VAL A 52 7.62 4.02 -2.50
C VAL A 52 7.18 5.42 -2.09
N ARG A 53 8.14 6.35 -1.97
CA ARG A 53 7.89 7.76 -1.65
C ARG A 53 8.27 8.61 -2.86
N ALA A 54 7.32 9.39 -3.33
CA ALA A 54 7.53 10.37 -4.39
C ALA A 54 7.16 11.78 -3.89
N LYS A 55 7.91 12.78 -4.35
CA LYS A 55 7.71 14.18 -3.93
C LYS A 55 6.70 14.92 -4.80
N ASP A 56 6.65 14.59 -6.08
CA ASP A 56 5.79 15.29 -7.05
C ASP A 56 4.38 14.69 -7.12
N GLU A 57 3.40 15.41 -6.57
CA GLU A 57 2.00 15.00 -6.53
C GLU A 57 1.33 14.93 -7.91
N ASN A 58 1.88 15.62 -8.92
CA ASN A 58 1.30 15.62 -10.28
C ASN A 58 1.48 14.27 -10.99
N GLN A 59 2.52 13.51 -10.62
CA GLN A 59 2.83 12.21 -11.23
C GLN A 59 2.09 11.04 -10.59
N ARG A 60 1.21 11.31 -9.61
CA ARG A 60 0.48 10.30 -8.82
C ARG A 60 -0.20 9.24 -9.68
N LEU A 61 -0.99 9.69 -10.67
CA LEU A 61 -1.74 8.79 -11.56
C LEU A 61 -0.80 7.95 -12.44
N ALA A 62 0.24 8.59 -12.97
CA ALA A 62 1.22 7.96 -13.85
C ALA A 62 2.05 6.89 -13.11
N ILE A 63 2.48 7.20 -11.87
CA ILE A 63 3.21 6.27 -11.00
C ILE A 63 2.32 5.09 -10.63
N ARG A 64 1.07 5.33 -10.24
CA ARG A 64 0.11 4.27 -9.92
C ARG A 64 -0.07 3.32 -11.10
N ASP A 65 -0.33 3.86 -12.29
CA ASP A 65 -0.52 3.07 -13.48
C ASP A 65 0.77 2.33 -13.88
N ALA A 66 1.94 2.95 -13.70
CA ALA A 66 3.22 2.28 -13.92
C ALA A 66 3.44 1.09 -12.97
N LEU A 67 3.10 1.23 -11.70
CA LEU A 67 3.20 0.16 -10.70
C LEU A 67 2.28 -1.03 -11.04
N THR A 68 1.08 -0.79 -11.57
CA THR A 68 0.17 -1.91 -11.96
C THR A 68 0.73 -2.79 -13.08
N ARG A 69 1.69 -2.29 -13.87
CA ARG A 69 2.33 -3.04 -14.97
C ARG A 69 3.51 -3.90 -14.50
N ILE A 70 3.89 -3.83 -13.22
CA ILE A 70 5.05 -4.56 -12.71
C ILE A 70 4.59 -5.92 -12.16
N PRO A 71 5.08 -7.04 -12.73
CA PRO A 71 4.76 -8.37 -12.21
C PRO A 71 5.40 -8.57 -10.83
N GLY A 72 4.70 -9.25 -9.93
CA GLY A 72 5.15 -9.47 -8.55
C GLY A 72 4.49 -8.54 -7.52
N ILE A 73 3.71 -7.55 -7.97
CA ILE A 73 2.90 -6.68 -7.13
C ILE A 73 1.45 -7.21 -7.06
N HIS A 74 0.94 -7.44 -5.85
CA HIS A 74 -0.42 -7.92 -5.64
C HIS A 74 -1.40 -6.76 -5.37
N HIS A 75 -1.05 -5.88 -4.44
CA HIS A 75 -1.84 -4.67 -4.15
C HIS A 75 -0.94 -3.45 -4.06
N ILE A 76 -1.49 -2.31 -4.51
CA ILE A 76 -0.89 -1.00 -4.38
C ILE A 76 -1.83 -0.20 -3.48
N LEU A 77 -1.33 0.21 -2.33
CA LEU A 77 -2.07 1.02 -1.37
C LEU A 77 -1.50 2.43 -1.43
N GLU A 78 -2.33 3.38 -1.81
CA GLU A 78 -2.00 4.80 -1.73
C GLU A 78 -2.29 5.27 -0.31
N VAL A 79 -1.29 5.89 0.33
CA VAL A 79 -1.34 6.26 1.74
C VAL A 79 -0.94 7.71 1.90
N GLU A 80 -1.73 8.44 2.67
CA GLU A 80 -1.41 9.78 3.13
C GLU A 80 -1.06 9.72 4.61
N ASP A 81 0.11 10.24 4.98
CA ASP A 81 0.52 10.34 6.37
C ASP A 81 -0.15 11.60 6.97
N VAL A 82 -1.17 11.40 7.79
CA VAL A 82 -1.89 12.49 8.48
C VAL A 82 -1.47 12.49 9.96
N PRO A 83 -0.91 13.60 10.49
CA PRO A 83 -0.58 13.69 11.91
C PRO A 83 -1.87 13.65 12.72
N PHE A 84 -1.86 12.99 13.88
CA PHE A 84 -3.00 12.93 14.79
C PHE A 84 -2.56 13.21 16.23
N THR A 85 -3.49 13.73 17.04
CA THR A 85 -3.23 14.04 18.46
C THR A 85 -3.81 12.98 19.39
N ASP A 86 -5.05 12.56 19.14
CA ASP A 86 -5.75 11.59 19.98
C ASP A 86 -6.64 10.66 19.14
N MET A 87 -7.29 9.70 19.79
CA MET A 87 -8.17 8.75 19.13
C MET A 87 -9.42 9.40 18.53
N HIS A 88 -9.90 10.50 19.11
CA HIS A 88 -11.07 11.22 18.63
C HIS A 88 -10.76 11.99 17.34
N ASP A 89 -9.59 12.60 17.26
CA ASP A 89 -9.05 13.29 16.08
C ASP A 89 -8.90 12.32 14.89
N ILE A 90 -8.49 11.06 15.13
CA ILE A 90 -8.50 10.02 14.09
C ILE A 90 -9.93 9.78 13.58
N PHE A 91 -10.92 9.70 14.48
CA PHE A 91 -12.32 9.51 14.10
C PHE A 91 -12.86 10.69 13.29
N GLU A 92 -12.60 11.92 13.71
CA GLU A 92 -13.07 13.11 12.99
C GLU A 92 -12.50 13.18 11.57
N LYS A 93 -11.20 12.92 11.42
CA LYS A 93 -10.53 12.86 10.11
C LYS A 93 -11.11 11.76 9.22
N ALA A 94 -11.30 10.56 9.77
CA ALA A 94 -11.92 9.46 9.05
C ALA A 94 -13.37 9.77 8.66
N LEU A 95 -14.14 10.39 9.54
CA LEU A 95 -15.53 10.76 9.27
C LEU A 95 -15.62 11.75 8.11
N VAL A 96 -14.78 12.79 8.09
CA VAL A 96 -14.72 13.75 6.99
C VAL A 96 -14.40 13.05 5.66
N GLN A 97 -13.48 12.09 5.66
CA GLN A 97 -13.05 11.40 4.44
C GLN A 97 -14.04 10.35 3.92
N TYR A 98 -14.74 9.65 4.81
CA TYR A 98 -15.56 8.49 4.43
C TYR A 98 -17.07 8.69 4.54
N ARG A 99 -17.56 9.80 5.14
CA ARG A 99 -19.01 10.05 5.34
C ARG A 99 -19.83 9.82 4.07
N ASP A 100 -19.45 10.47 2.98
CA ASP A 100 -20.20 10.40 1.72
C ASP A 100 -20.07 9.01 1.04
N GLN A 101 -18.98 8.29 1.31
CA GLN A 101 -18.77 6.95 0.77
C GLN A 101 -19.50 5.86 1.54
N LEU A 102 -19.89 6.14 2.79
CA LEU A 102 -20.58 5.21 3.69
C LEU A 102 -22.10 5.38 3.65
N GLU A 103 -22.60 6.50 3.14
CA GLU A 103 -24.03 6.75 3.03
C GLU A 103 -24.69 5.68 2.15
N GLY A 104 -25.59 4.89 2.76
CA GLY A 104 -26.29 3.77 2.10
C GLY A 104 -25.53 2.45 2.02
N LYS A 105 -24.29 2.34 2.54
CA LYS A 105 -23.55 1.07 2.58
C LYS A 105 -23.75 0.35 3.92
N ASN A 106 -24.26 -0.88 3.85
CA ASN A 106 -24.30 -1.77 5.00
C ASN A 106 -22.92 -2.39 5.20
N LEU A 107 -22.21 -1.94 6.23
CA LEU A 107 -21.05 -2.66 6.76
C LEU A 107 -21.58 -3.98 7.34
N LEU A 108 -21.06 -5.11 6.85
CA LEU A 108 -21.42 -6.42 7.37
C LEU A 108 -21.03 -6.47 8.86
N ARG A 109 -22.02 -6.34 9.74
CA ARG A 109 -21.88 -6.68 11.15
C ARG A 109 -21.66 -8.19 11.21
N THR A 110 -20.43 -8.63 11.41
CA THR A 110 -20.15 -10.04 11.75
C THR A 110 -20.97 -10.37 12.98
N ARG A 111 -22.03 -11.17 12.80
CA ARG A 111 -22.74 -11.78 13.91
C ARG A 111 -21.73 -12.65 14.62
N GLU A 112 -21.48 -12.38 15.90
CA GLU A 112 -20.70 -13.27 16.76
C GLU A 112 -21.28 -14.68 16.61
N ALA A 113 -20.46 -15.61 16.12
CA ALA A 113 -20.85 -17.01 16.09
C ALA A 113 -21.01 -17.47 17.55
N PRO A 114 -22.17 -18.01 17.96
CA PRO A 114 -22.32 -18.53 19.31
C PRO A 114 -21.38 -19.73 19.47
N TRP A 115 -20.46 -19.64 20.43
CA TRP A 115 -19.60 -20.74 20.83
C TRP A 115 -20.48 -21.91 21.28
N GLN A 116 -20.60 -22.95 20.46
CA GLN A 116 -21.16 -24.23 20.91
C GLN A 116 -20.09 -24.94 21.74
N THR A 117 -20.45 -25.19 23.00
CA THR A 117 -19.65 -25.91 24.00
C THR A 117 -19.75 -27.42 23.78
#